data_AF-A2D967-F1
#
_entry.id   AF-A2D967-F1
#
_cell.length_a   1.000
_cell.length_b   1.000
_cell.length_c   1.000
_cell.angle_alpha   90.00
_cell.angle_beta   90.00
_cell.angle_gamma   90.00
#
_symmetry.space_group_name_H-M   'P 1'
#
loop_
_entity.id
_entity.type
_entity.pdbx_description
1 polymer ?
#
loop_
_entity_poly.entity_id
_entity_poly.type
_entity_poly.pdbx_seq_one_letter_code
_entity_poly.pdbx_strand_id
1 'polypeptide(L)'
;MEQTHSVLLLLNFLNYAMIILPAISLIVVYSFIFSHWSSRTVTIPFFSDLDPASPESRFSTAIMSIELIIITIILYCRHSVMEILFKTEKRFEKRFKLVYLAMRIINYFQLSGNLMVIVFNYGLNPIAHNIGMLFMYLGYAIYLFIYDIAVKALGKPSRDFSKIVSAVLMVITPPFIFIRFVYPAYADMIIYSISSVLGLITYVCLYLKLFVCKFDLPEFGIRVTKKIPFNN
;
A
#
# COMPACT_ATOMS: atom_id res chain seq x y z
N MET A 1 19.82 -9.17 -23.55
CA MET A 1 18.44 -9.48 -24.01
C MET A 1 17.63 -10.14 -22.91
N GLU A 2 18.16 -11.12 -22.15
CA GLU A 2 17.41 -11.75 -21.04
C GLU A 2 16.93 -10.76 -19.97
N GLN A 3 17.81 -9.91 -19.43
CA GLN A 3 17.41 -8.88 -18.44
C GLN A 3 16.30 -7.96 -18.94
N THR A 4 16.30 -7.67 -20.25
CA THR A 4 15.32 -6.82 -20.91
C THR A 4 13.94 -7.49 -20.94
N HIS A 5 13.91 -8.81 -21.17
CA HIS A 5 12.68 -9.59 -21.24
C HIS A 5 12.09 -9.85 -19.86
N SER A 6 12.93 -10.12 -18.86
CA SER A 6 12.52 -10.26 -17.45
C SER A 6 11.87 -8.99 -16.91
N VAL A 7 12.41 -7.81 -17.22
CA VAL A 7 11.84 -6.51 -16.82
C VAL A 7 10.47 -6.28 -17.47
N LEU A 8 10.31 -6.61 -18.74
CA LEU A 8 9.05 -6.43 -19.46
C LEU A 8 7.95 -7.38 -18.95
N LEU A 9 8.30 -8.63 -18.63
CA LEU A 9 7.42 -9.61 -17.99
C LEU A 9 7.00 -9.14 -16.58
N LEU A 10 7.94 -8.62 -15.80
CA LEU A 10 7.67 -8.06 -14.47
C LEU A 10 6.70 -6.86 -14.55
N LEU A 11 6.89 -5.97 -15.54
CA LEU A 11 6.03 -4.82 -15.78
C LEU A 11 4.64 -5.21 -16.26
N ASN A 12 4.53 -6.24 -17.11
CA ASN A 12 3.23 -6.77 -17.54
C ASN A 12 2.48 -7.45 -16.40
N PHE A 13 3.17 -8.29 -15.61
CA PHE A 13 2.61 -8.88 -14.39
C PHE A 13 2.13 -7.81 -13.41
N LEU A 14 2.97 -6.80 -13.16
CA LEU A 14 2.63 -5.63 -12.35
C LEU A 14 1.38 -4.93 -12.88
N ASN A 15 1.28 -4.68 -14.18
CA ASN A 15 0.12 -4.00 -14.77
C ASN A 15 -1.18 -4.79 -14.56
N TYR A 16 -1.18 -6.12 -14.73
CA TYR A 16 -2.36 -6.94 -14.48
C TYR A 16 -2.69 -7.03 -12.99
N ALA A 17 -1.70 -7.28 -12.13
CA ALA A 17 -1.87 -7.34 -10.68
C ALA A 17 -2.38 -6.00 -10.11
N MET A 18 -1.87 -4.86 -10.59
CA MET A 18 -2.29 -3.52 -10.15
C MET A 18 -3.67 -3.10 -10.66
N ILE A 19 -4.25 -3.78 -11.65
CA ILE A 19 -5.62 -3.50 -12.12
C ILE A 19 -6.63 -4.40 -11.41
N ILE A 20 -6.31 -5.70 -11.29
CA ILE A 20 -7.24 -6.71 -10.82
C ILE A 20 -7.34 -6.69 -9.29
N LEU A 21 -6.21 -6.55 -8.59
CA LEU A 21 -6.17 -6.64 -7.14
C LEU A 21 -6.99 -5.55 -6.43
N PRO A 22 -6.82 -4.26 -6.78
CA PRO A 22 -7.56 -3.19 -6.12
C PRO A 22 -9.05 -3.31 -6.32
N ALA A 23 -9.48 -3.66 -7.53
CA ALA A 23 -10.89 -3.79 -7.86
C ALA A 23 -11.53 -4.97 -7.12
N ILE A 24 -10.88 -6.14 -7.11
CA ILE A 24 -11.42 -7.33 -6.44
C ILE A 24 -11.42 -7.15 -4.92
N SER A 25 -10.33 -6.68 -4.32
CA SER A 25 -10.29 -6.49 -2.86
C SER A 25 -11.35 -5.48 -2.40
N LEU A 26 -11.46 -4.35 -3.10
CA LEU A 26 -12.42 -3.30 -2.73
C LEU A 26 -13.85 -3.80 -2.92
N ILE A 27 -14.18 -4.47 -4.03
CA ILE A 27 -15.51 -5.06 -4.21
C ILE A 27 -15.80 -6.09 -3.12
N VAL A 28 -14.87 -6.99 -2.82
CA VAL A 28 -15.11 -8.09 -1.88
C VAL A 28 -15.24 -7.56 -0.46
N VAL A 29 -14.25 -6.81 0.04
CA VAL A 29 -14.24 -6.27 1.41
C VAL A 29 -15.46 -5.39 1.67
N TYR A 30 -15.82 -4.51 0.72
CA TYR A 30 -16.97 -3.62 0.92
C TYR A 30 -18.32 -4.30 0.69
N SER A 31 -18.42 -5.30 -0.19
CA SER A 31 -19.65 -6.11 -0.31
C SER A 31 -19.94 -6.86 0.99
N PHE A 32 -18.91 -7.31 1.72
CA PHE A 32 -19.07 -7.95 3.03
C PHE A 32 -19.46 -6.97 4.14
N ILE A 33 -18.85 -5.78 4.17
CA ILE A 33 -19.22 -4.73 5.14
C ILE A 33 -20.67 -4.28 4.92
N PHE A 34 -21.09 -4.05 3.68
CA PHE A 34 -22.45 -3.62 3.36
C PHE A 34 -23.49 -4.72 3.57
N SER A 35 -23.15 -6.00 3.35
CA SER A 35 -24.09 -7.11 3.58
C SER A 35 -24.38 -7.36 5.06
N HIS A 36 -23.45 -6.99 5.95
CA HIS A 36 -23.60 -7.10 7.40
C HIS A 36 -24.01 -5.80 8.08
N TRP A 37 -24.03 -4.69 7.34
CA TRP A 37 -24.51 -3.41 7.86
C TRP A 37 -26.04 -3.42 7.93
N SER A 38 -26.55 -3.57 9.15
CA SER A 38 -27.97 -3.40 9.43
C SER A 38 -28.33 -1.92 9.40
N SER A 39 -29.43 -1.56 8.74
CA SER A 39 -29.97 -0.19 8.73
C SER A 39 -30.36 0.34 10.13
N ARG A 40 -30.24 -0.49 11.18
CA ARG A 40 -30.50 -0.15 12.58
C ARG A 40 -29.24 0.12 13.42
N THR A 41 -28.03 -0.05 12.87
CA THR A 41 -26.78 0.25 13.59
C THR A 41 -26.30 1.66 13.28
N VAL A 42 -26.04 2.44 14.35
CA VAL A 42 -25.54 3.83 14.27
C VAL A 42 -24.06 3.89 13.86
N THR A 43 -23.37 2.75 13.87
CA THR A 43 -21.95 2.65 13.55
C THR A 43 -21.71 2.15 12.13
N ILE A 44 -20.67 2.70 11.49
CA ILE A 44 -20.14 2.16 10.23
C ILE A 44 -19.11 1.09 10.59
N PRO A 45 -19.40 -0.22 10.36
CA PRO A 45 -18.47 -1.28 10.70
C PRO A 45 -17.26 -1.27 9.75
N PHE A 46 -16.15 -1.80 10.23
CA PHE A 46 -14.93 -1.98 9.45
C PHE A 46 -14.35 -3.38 9.73
N PHE A 47 -13.46 -3.89 8.88
CA PHE A 47 -13.14 -5.33 8.84
C PHE A 47 -12.66 -5.91 10.19
N SER A 48 -12.04 -5.08 11.05
CA SER A 48 -11.56 -5.51 12.37
C SER A 48 -12.70 -5.72 13.39
N ASP A 49 -13.94 -5.32 13.05
CA ASP A 49 -15.13 -5.47 13.91
C ASP A 49 -15.84 -6.82 13.69
N LEU A 50 -15.43 -7.61 12.71
CA LEU A 50 -16.02 -8.92 12.43
C LEU A 50 -15.68 -9.90 13.54
N ASP A 51 -16.67 -10.69 13.97
CA ASP A 51 -16.45 -11.77 14.95
C ASP A 51 -15.38 -12.75 14.41
N PRO A 52 -14.23 -12.91 15.10
CA PRO A 52 -13.15 -13.81 14.67
C PRO A 52 -13.60 -15.26 14.44
N ALA A 53 -14.67 -15.70 15.11
CA ALA A 53 -15.18 -17.05 14.98
C ALA A 53 -16.04 -17.27 13.73
N SER A 54 -16.57 -16.19 13.13
CA SER A 54 -17.48 -16.25 12.00
C SER A 54 -16.81 -16.77 10.71
N PRO A 55 -17.51 -17.58 9.88
CA PRO A 55 -17.02 -17.99 8.56
C PRO A 55 -16.59 -16.81 7.67
N GLU A 56 -17.31 -15.69 7.78
CA GLU A 56 -17.09 -14.45 7.05
C GLU A 56 -15.77 -13.80 7.43
N SER A 57 -15.45 -13.74 8.73
CA SER A 57 -14.15 -13.25 9.22
C SER A 57 -13.00 -14.10 8.71
N ARG A 58 -13.17 -15.44 8.65
CA ARG A 58 -12.14 -16.35 8.11
C ARG A 58 -11.91 -16.13 6.62
N PHE A 59 -13.00 -15.98 5.85
CA PHE A 59 -12.92 -15.71 4.42
C PHE A 59 -12.26 -14.34 4.14
N SER A 60 -12.67 -13.29 4.87
CA SER A 60 -12.08 -11.96 4.81
C SER A 60 -10.58 -11.98 5.15
N THR A 61 -10.18 -12.73 6.19
CA THR A 61 -8.77 -12.88 6.59
C THR A 61 -7.94 -13.55 5.49
N ALA A 62 -8.48 -14.58 4.84
CA ALA A 62 -7.80 -15.25 3.72
C ALA A 62 -7.61 -14.31 2.53
N ILE A 63 -8.64 -13.56 2.15
CA ILE A 63 -8.56 -12.57 1.06
C ILE A 63 -7.57 -11.47 1.38
N MET A 64 -7.63 -10.91 2.59
CA MET A 64 -6.69 -9.89 3.05
C MET A 64 -5.24 -10.42 3.01
N SER A 65 -5.02 -11.70 3.37
CA SER A 65 -3.68 -12.30 3.30
C SER A 65 -3.17 -12.39 1.85
N ILE A 66 -4.00 -12.86 0.92
CA ILE A 66 -3.67 -12.92 -0.52
C ILE A 66 -3.38 -11.51 -1.05
N GLU A 67 -4.20 -10.55 -0.68
CA GLU A 67 -4.03 -9.14 -1.02
C GLU A 67 -2.68 -8.60 -0.54
N LEU A 68 -2.34 -8.80 0.73
CA LEU A 68 -1.07 -8.34 1.30
C LEU A 68 0.14 -8.98 0.62
N ILE A 69 0.05 -10.25 0.22
CA ILE A 69 1.09 -10.91 -0.57
C ILE A 69 1.25 -10.22 -1.92
N ILE A 70 0.17 -9.92 -2.62
CA ILE A 70 0.24 -9.32 -3.95
C ILE A 70 0.73 -7.86 -3.85
N ILE A 71 0.25 -7.07 -2.89
CA ILE A 71 0.76 -5.71 -2.64
C ILE A 71 2.27 -5.77 -2.33
N THR A 72 2.70 -6.74 -1.52
CA THR A 72 4.13 -6.96 -1.22
C THR A 72 4.94 -7.19 -2.49
N ILE A 73 4.47 -8.05 -3.39
CA ILE A 73 5.14 -8.32 -4.67
C ILE A 73 5.19 -7.04 -5.52
N ILE A 74 4.09 -6.28 -5.60
CA ILE A 74 4.03 -5.02 -6.36
C ILE A 74 5.10 -4.04 -5.88
N LEU A 75 5.18 -3.85 -4.56
CA LEU A 75 6.13 -2.91 -3.95
C LEU A 75 7.58 -3.39 -4.05
N TYR A 76 7.82 -4.70 -3.94
CA TYR A 76 9.12 -5.30 -4.21
C TYR A 76 9.59 -4.96 -5.63
N CYS A 77 8.75 -5.22 -6.64
CA CYS A 77 9.11 -4.93 -8.02
C CYS A 77 9.37 -3.43 -8.25
N ARG A 78 8.58 -2.55 -7.62
CA ARG A 78 8.81 -1.09 -7.66
C ARG A 78 10.14 -0.72 -7.04
N HIS A 79 10.49 -1.29 -5.90
CA HIS A 79 11.77 -1.07 -5.26
C HIS A 79 12.94 -1.50 -6.16
N SER A 80 12.84 -2.67 -6.79
CA SER A 80 13.85 -3.19 -7.71
C SER A 80 14.03 -2.30 -8.96
N VAL A 81 12.93 -1.81 -9.54
CA VAL A 81 13.00 -0.87 -10.69
C VAL A 81 13.73 0.41 -10.28
N MET A 82 13.43 0.96 -9.10
CA MET A 82 14.11 2.15 -8.58
C MET A 82 15.60 1.88 -8.35
N GLU A 83 15.97 0.74 -7.79
CA GLU A 83 17.37 0.34 -7.60
C GLU A 83 18.15 0.31 -8.92
N ILE A 84 17.56 -0.26 -9.98
CA ILE A 84 18.20 -0.32 -11.31
C ILE A 84 18.39 1.09 -11.88
N LEU A 85 17.39 1.97 -11.74
CA LEU A 85 17.49 3.36 -12.16
C LEU A 85 18.59 4.12 -11.39
N PHE A 86 18.72 3.88 -10.09
CA PHE A 86 19.79 4.50 -9.30
C PHE A 86 21.18 4.08 -9.73
N LYS A 87 21.38 2.80 -10.05
CA LYS A 87 22.68 2.31 -10.53
C LYS A 87 23.07 2.89 -11.89
N THR A 88 22.10 3.33 -12.69
CA THR A 88 22.34 3.86 -14.03
C THR A 88 22.54 5.38 -14.06
N GLU A 89 21.93 6.15 -13.16
CA GLU A 89 22.07 7.62 -13.11
C GLU A 89 23.08 8.11 -12.05
N LYS A 90 24.37 8.22 -12.42
CA LYS A 90 25.47 8.72 -11.53
C LYS A 90 25.31 10.17 -11.06
N ARG A 91 24.48 10.98 -11.72
CA ARG A 91 24.36 12.44 -11.51
C ARG A 91 23.83 12.83 -10.11
N PHE A 92 23.31 11.86 -9.37
CA PHE A 92 22.41 12.10 -8.24
C PHE A 92 22.86 11.48 -6.92
N GLU A 93 24.11 11.04 -6.83
CA GLU A 93 24.56 10.04 -5.87
C GLU A 93 24.38 10.37 -4.36
N LYS A 94 24.59 11.62 -3.92
CA LYS A 94 24.57 11.96 -2.47
C LYS A 94 23.17 12.15 -1.86
N ARG A 95 22.32 13.01 -2.44
CA ARG A 95 20.97 13.28 -1.91
C ARG A 95 20.05 12.04 -1.98
N PHE A 96 20.35 11.13 -2.90
CA PHE A 96 19.52 9.97 -3.18
C PHE A 96 19.86 8.74 -2.37
N LYS A 97 21.11 8.60 -1.92
CA LYS A 97 21.49 7.52 -0.98
C LYS A 97 20.62 7.56 0.27
N LEU A 98 20.35 8.77 0.81
CA LEU A 98 19.47 8.96 1.97
C LEU A 98 18.02 8.58 1.66
N VAL A 99 17.46 9.06 0.56
CA VAL A 99 16.07 8.76 0.16
C VAL A 99 15.90 7.26 -0.11
N TYR A 100 16.84 6.63 -0.82
CA TYR A 100 16.81 5.20 -1.09
C TYR A 100 16.94 4.35 0.19
N LEU A 101 17.84 4.72 1.10
CA LEU A 101 17.98 4.07 2.39
C LEU A 101 16.67 4.18 3.19
N ALA A 102 16.05 5.36 3.22
CA ALA A 102 14.76 5.57 3.88
C ALA A 102 13.67 4.70 3.25
N MET A 103 13.55 4.65 1.92
CA MET A 103 12.62 3.75 1.23
C MET A 103 12.83 2.29 1.61
N ARG A 104 14.09 1.85 1.70
CA ARG A 104 14.44 0.46 2.02
C ARG A 104 14.05 0.11 3.46
N ILE A 105 14.36 0.99 4.41
CA ILE A 105 13.98 0.82 5.83
C ILE A 105 12.46 0.73 5.97
N ILE A 106 11.73 1.67 5.36
CA ILE A 106 10.27 1.69 5.43
C ILE A 106 9.66 0.48 4.73
N ASN A 107 10.24 0.01 3.63
CA ASN A 107 9.79 -1.22 2.98
C ASN A 107 9.92 -2.44 3.90
N TYR A 108 11.02 -2.57 4.65
CA TYR A 108 11.15 -3.65 5.65
C TYR A 108 10.13 -3.52 6.79
N PHE A 109 9.87 -2.29 7.24
CA PHE A 109 8.88 -2.01 8.29
C PHE A 109 7.46 -2.38 7.85
N GLN A 110 7.11 -2.07 6.60
CA GLN A 110 5.83 -2.42 6.02
C GLN A 110 5.72 -3.95 5.77
N LEU A 111 6.79 -4.58 5.29
CA LEU A 111 6.86 -6.03 5.10
C LEU A 111 6.67 -6.80 6.41
N SER A 112 7.31 -6.34 7.50
CA SER A 112 7.11 -6.94 8.82
C SER A 112 5.67 -6.75 9.29
N GLY A 113 5.07 -5.57 9.07
CA GLY A 113 3.64 -5.34 9.31
C GLY A 113 2.75 -6.34 8.57
N ASN A 114 2.94 -6.48 7.25
CA ASN A 114 2.19 -7.45 6.43
C ASN A 114 2.32 -8.88 6.96
N LEU A 115 3.54 -9.32 7.29
CA LEU A 115 3.79 -10.66 7.84
C LEU A 115 3.12 -10.86 9.19
N MET A 116 3.15 -9.87 10.08
CA MET A 116 2.49 -9.94 11.37
C MET A 116 0.98 -10.08 11.22
N VAL A 117 0.36 -9.34 10.28
CA VAL A 117 -1.09 -9.42 10.02
C VAL A 117 -1.49 -10.78 9.44
N ILE A 118 -0.65 -11.36 8.57
CA ILE A 118 -0.88 -12.68 7.98
C ILE A 118 -0.74 -13.79 9.03
N VAL A 119 0.29 -13.73 9.88
CA VAL A 119 0.63 -14.78 10.85
C VAL A 119 -0.25 -14.71 12.09
N PHE A 120 -0.46 -13.50 12.63
CA PHE A 120 -1.23 -13.30 13.84
C PHE A 120 -2.64 -12.86 13.48
N ASN A 121 -3.58 -13.79 13.53
CA ASN A 121 -5.00 -13.45 13.50
C ASN A 121 -5.36 -12.63 14.76
N TYR A 122 -6.23 -11.62 14.61
CA TYR A 122 -6.77 -10.84 15.72
C TYR A 122 -7.31 -11.71 16.88
N GLY A 123 -8.00 -12.81 16.56
CA GLY A 123 -8.54 -13.73 17.57
C GLY A 123 -7.49 -14.51 18.36
N LEU A 124 -6.28 -14.71 17.81
CA LEU A 124 -5.19 -15.44 18.47
C LEU A 124 -4.27 -14.52 19.27
N ASN A 125 -3.92 -13.38 18.69
CA ASN A 125 -3.06 -12.40 19.36
C ASN A 125 -3.40 -10.97 18.89
N PRO A 126 -4.37 -10.31 19.55
CA PRO A 126 -4.88 -9.00 19.11
C PRO A 126 -3.81 -7.90 19.21
N ILE A 127 -2.89 -8.01 20.18
CA ILE A 127 -1.80 -7.04 20.36
C ILE A 127 -0.84 -7.11 19.17
N ALA A 128 -0.34 -8.31 18.84
CA ALA A 128 0.57 -8.49 17.71
C ALA A 128 -0.12 -8.12 16.39
N HIS A 129 -1.39 -8.48 16.22
CA HIS A 129 -2.17 -8.10 15.04
C HIS A 129 -2.26 -6.58 14.89
N ASN A 130 -2.66 -5.85 15.94
CA ASN A 130 -2.78 -4.39 15.91
C ASN A 130 -1.44 -3.69 15.65
N ILE A 131 -0.34 -4.18 16.21
CA ILE A 131 1.01 -3.69 15.89
C ILE A 131 1.35 -3.93 14.41
N GLY A 132 0.98 -5.09 13.88
CA GLY A 132 1.10 -5.40 12.46
C GLY A 132 0.33 -4.40 11.58
N MET A 133 -0.92 -4.11 11.94
CA MET A 133 -1.78 -3.14 11.23
C MET A 133 -1.21 -1.71 11.27
N LEU A 134 -0.69 -1.29 12.42
CA LEU A 134 0.04 -0.03 12.60
C LEU A 134 1.21 0.08 11.60
N PHE A 135 2.07 -0.94 11.58
CA PHE A 135 3.26 -0.97 10.72
C PHE A 135 2.90 -1.03 9.24
N MET A 136 1.87 -1.79 8.91
CA MET A 136 1.34 -1.92 7.57
C MET A 136 0.84 -0.58 7.02
N TYR A 137 -0.13 0.06 7.67
CA TYR A 137 -0.74 1.29 7.14
C TYR A 137 0.22 2.48 7.16
N LEU A 138 0.95 2.71 8.25
CA LEU A 138 1.97 3.78 8.28
C LEU A 138 3.09 3.50 7.28
N GLY A 139 3.53 2.25 7.19
CA GLY A 139 4.54 1.82 6.25
C GLY A 139 4.14 2.13 4.81
N TYR A 140 2.91 1.79 4.41
CA TYR A 140 2.39 2.11 3.08
C TYR A 140 2.35 3.61 2.81
N ALA A 141 1.77 4.39 3.73
CA ALA A 141 1.64 5.83 3.57
C ALA A 141 3.01 6.51 3.39
N ILE A 142 3.94 6.19 4.28
CA ILE A 142 5.30 6.75 4.27
C ILE A 142 6.06 6.27 3.03
N TYR A 143 6.01 4.98 2.69
CA TYR A 143 6.71 4.43 1.54
C TYR A 143 6.29 5.12 0.25
N LEU A 144 4.98 5.26 0.02
CA LEU A 144 4.44 5.85 -1.20
C LEU A 144 4.77 7.34 -1.31
N PHE A 145 4.82 8.06 -0.19
CA PHE A 145 5.24 9.45 -0.15
C PHE A 145 6.74 9.60 -0.44
N ILE A 146 7.61 8.80 0.19
CA ILE A 146 9.05 8.81 -0.08
C ILE A 146 9.34 8.39 -1.53
N TYR A 147 8.56 7.46 -2.09
CA TYR A 147 8.68 7.07 -3.49
C TYR A 147 8.49 8.27 -4.43
N ASP A 148 7.50 9.13 -4.20
CA ASP A 148 7.30 10.33 -5.01
C ASP A 148 8.47 11.31 -4.90
N ILE A 149 9.06 11.44 -3.71
CA ILE A 149 10.28 12.23 -3.51
C ILE A 149 11.44 11.62 -4.30
N ALA A 150 11.62 10.30 -4.25
CA ALA A 150 12.70 9.60 -4.94
C ALA A 150 12.60 9.75 -6.46
N VAL A 151 11.38 9.62 -6.99
CA VAL A 151 11.09 9.75 -8.42
C VAL A 151 11.22 11.21 -8.90
N LYS A 152 10.79 12.18 -8.10
CA LYS A 152 11.07 13.61 -8.35
C LYS A 152 12.57 13.90 -8.34
N ALA A 153 13.30 13.32 -7.39
CA ALA A 153 14.73 13.51 -7.30
C ALA A 153 15.38 13.05 -8.62
N LEU A 154 14.98 11.90 -9.18
CA LEU A 154 15.44 11.36 -10.48
C LEU A 154 15.09 12.23 -11.70
N GLY A 155 14.58 13.45 -11.49
CA GLY A 155 14.19 14.38 -12.55
C GLY A 155 12.93 13.97 -13.29
N LYS A 156 12.17 12.98 -12.77
CA LYS A 156 11.01 12.39 -13.44
C LYS A 156 9.79 12.44 -12.51
N PRO A 157 9.32 13.62 -12.09
CA PRO A 157 8.29 13.73 -11.07
C PRO A 157 7.02 12.97 -11.46
N SER A 158 6.44 12.25 -10.50
CA SER A 158 5.12 11.64 -10.66
C SER A 158 4.08 12.70 -11.07
N ARG A 159 3.01 12.28 -11.75
CA ARG A 159 1.90 13.19 -12.10
C ARG A 159 1.30 13.85 -10.85
N ASP A 160 0.81 15.08 -10.97
CA ASP A 160 0.34 15.85 -9.81
C ASP A 160 -0.80 15.18 -9.05
N PHE A 161 -1.74 14.55 -9.78
CA PHE A 161 -2.77 13.71 -9.18
C PHE A 161 -2.18 12.57 -8.32
N SER A 162 -1.14 11.90 -8.81
CA SER A 162 -0.44 10.82 -8.07
C SER A 162 0.16 11.34 -6.76
N LYS A 163 0.74 12.55 -6.77
CA LYS A 163 1.31 13.20 -5.57
C LYS A 163 0.23 13.57 -4.56
N ILE A 164 -0.89 14.13 -5.03
CA ILE A 164 -2.03 14.49 -4.19
C ILE A 164 -2.54 13.24 -3.46
N VAL A 165 -2.68 12.11 -4.16
CA VAL A 165 -3.11 10.84 -3.53
C VAL A 165 -2.16 10.40 -2.40
N SER A 166 -0.84 10.47 -2.60
CA SER A 166 0.13 10.15 -1.53
C SER A 166 0.06 11.12 -0.36
N ALA A 167 -0.11 12.42 -0.64
CA ALA A 167 -0.20 13.46 0.39
C ALA A 167 -1.47 13.28 1.23
N VAL A 168 -2.60 13.02 0.58
CA VAL A 168 -3.85 12.65 1.26
C VAL A 168 -3.59 11.43 2.12
N LEU A 169 -3.09 10.33 1.57
CA LEU A 169 -2.80 9.10 2.32
C LEU A 169 -1.97 9.35 3.59
N MET A 170 -0.93 10.19 3.52
CA MET A 170 -0.10 10.58 4.66
C MET A 170 -0.84 11.37 5.75
N VAL A 171 -1.87 12.13 5.39
CA VAL A 171 -2.65 12.96 6.32
C VAL A 171 -3.77 12.18 6.99
N ILE A 172 -4.49 11.33 6.24
CA ILE A 172 -5.65 10.56 6.77
C ILE A 172 -5.24 9.28 7.51
N THR A 173 -4.09 8.69 7.19
CA THR A 173 -3.67 7.42 7.81
C THR A 173 -3.34 7.55 9.31
N PRO A 174 -2.59 8.55 9.78
CA PRO A 174 -2.32 8.72 11.21
C PRO A 174 -3.58 8.88 12.10
N PRO A 175 -4.56 9.75 11.79
CA PRO A 175 -5.76 9.87 12.62
C PRO A 175 -6.62 8.61 12.58
N PHE A 176 -6.75 7.93 11.42
CA PHE A 176 -7.40 6.63 11.34
C PHE A 176 -6.78 5.64 12.32
N ILE A 177 -5.47 5.46 12.26
CA ILE A 177 -4.73 4.52 13.08
C ILE A 177 -4.84 4.86 14.57
N PHE A 178 -4.68 6.13 14.91
CA PHE A 178 -4.76 6.58 16.29
C PHE A 178 -6.13 6.26 16.88
N ILE A 179 -7.20 6.64 16.18
CA ILE A 179 -8.57 6.38 16.65
C ILE A 179 -8.85 4.88 16.71
N ARG A 180 -8.37 4.11 15.74
CA ARG A 180 -8.74 2.70 15.62
C ARG A 180 -7.99 1.77 16.57
N PHE A 181 -6.71 2.03 16.79
CA PHE A 181 -5.81 1.09 17.48
C PHE A 181 -5.23 1.62 18.79
N VAL A 182 -5.37 2.93 19.06
CA VAL A 182 -4.81 3.57 20.26
C VAL A 182 -5.90 4.18 21.14
N TYR A 183 -6.93 4.79 20.53
CA TYR A 183 -8.03 5.41 21.27
C TYR A 183 -8.97 4.33 21.87
N PRO A 184 -9.54 4.55 23.08
CA PRO A 184 -10.37 3.54 23.73
C PRO A 184 -11.63 3.23 22.91
N ALA A 185 -11.85 1.97 22.56
CA ALA A 185 -12.94 1.50 21.70
C ALA A 185 -14.37 1.82 22.20
N TYR A 186 -14.53 2.20 23.48
CA TYR A 186 -15.82 2.47 24.11
C TYR A 186 -16.09 3.96 24.35
N ALA A 187 -15.18 4.85 23.96
CA ALA A 187 -15.29 6.26 24.34
C ALA A 187 -16.33 7.02 23.52
N ASP A 188 -16.49 6.73 22.21
CA ASP A 188 -17.50 7.38 21.36
C ASP A 188 -17.74 6.59 20.04
N MET A 189 -18.98 6.18 19.81
CA MET A 189 -19.39 5.45 18.59
C MET A 189 -19.29 6.28 17.32
N ILE A 190 -19.45 7.61 17.41
CA ILE A 190 -19.33 8.53 16.28
C ILE A 190 -17.87 8.61 15.84
N ILE A 191 -16.96 8.79 16.81
CA ILE A 191 -15.51 8.84 16.55
C ILE A 191 -15.04 7.53 15.91
N TYR A 192 -15.56 6.38 16.37
CA TYR A 192 -15.23 5.10 15.78
C TYR A 192 -15.73 4.98 14.33
N SER A 193 -16.92 5.49 14.02
CA SER A 193 -17.45 5.51 12.65
C SER A 193 -16.66 6.43 11.73
N ILE A 194 -16.20 7.59 12.25
CA ILE A 194 -15.27 8.47 11.54
C ILE A 194 -13.98 7.70 11.22
N SER A 195 -13.45 6.91 12.16
CA SER A 195 -12.27 6.08 11.89
C SER A 195 -12.49 5.07 10.77
N SER A 196 -13.65 4.42 10.71
CA SER A 196 -14.00 3.49 9.63
C SER A 196 -14.02 4.17 8.27
N VAL A 197 -14.57 5.39 8.19
CA VAL A 197 -14.55 6.20 6.96
C VAL A 197 -13.13 6.60 6.58
N LEU A 198 -12.31 7.04 7.55
CA LEU A 198 -10.91 7.38 7.29
C LEU A 198 -10.12 6.16 6.80
N GLY A 199 -10.33 4.99 7.41
CA GLY A 199 -9.75 3.73 6.97
C GLY A 199 -10.15 3.37 5.54
N LEU A 200 -11.42 3.58 5.18
CA LEU A 200 -11.91 3.37 3.82
C LEU A 200 -11.22 4.28 2.81
N ILE A 201 -11.08 5.56 3.13
CA ILE A 201 -10.38 6.51 2.26
C ILE A 201 -8.90 6.11 2.15
N THR A 202 -8.26 5.68 3.23
CA THR A 202 -6.88 5.16 3.22
C THR A 202 -6.73 3.99 2.24
N TYR A 203 -7.64 3.00 2.27
CA TYR A 203 -7.62 1.90 1.30
C TYR A 203 -7.82 2.37 -0.14
N VAL A 204 -8.82 3.20 -0.39
CA VAL A 204 -9.10 3.75 -1.73
C VAL A 204 -7.87 4.50 -2.27
N CYS A 205 -7.25 5.35 -1.45
CA CYS A 205 -6.06 6.10 -1.82
C CYS A 205 -4.84 5.18 -2.05
N LEU A 206 -4.61 4.19 -1.20
CA LEU A 206 -3.55 3.19 -1.39
C LEU A 206 -3.71 2.49 -2.74
N TYR A 207 -4.93 2.05 -3.03
CA TYR A 207 -5.25 1.35 -4.26
C TYR A 207 -5.17 2.19 -5.51
N LEU A 208 -5.73 3.39 -5.45
CA LEU A 208 -5.61 4.38 -6.51
C LEU A 208 -4.14 4.70 -6.76
N LYS A 209 -3.32 4.81 -5.72
CA LYS A 209 -1.88 5.06 -5.87
C LYS A 209 -1.19 3.89 -6.55
N LEU A 210 -1.45 2.65 -6.12
CA LEU A 210 -0.90 1.45 -6.77
C LEU A 210 -1.36 1.35 -8.23
N PHE A 211 -2.62 1.65 -8.53
CA PHE A 211 -3.13 1.68 -9.89
C PHE A 211 -2.46 2.75 -10.75
N VAL A 212 -2.33 3.98 -10.25
CA VAL A 212 -1.70 5.09 -11.00
C VAL A 212 -0.23 4.81 -11.29
N CYS A 213 0.43 3.97 -10.49
CA CYS A 213 1.80 3.55 -10.77
C CYS A 213 1.95 2.85 -12.12
N LYS A 214 0.88 2.23 -12.65
CA LYS A 214 0.88 1.66 -14.01
C LYS A 214 1.11 2.69 -15.10
N PHE A 215 0.88 3.97 -14.83
CA PHE A 215 1.16 5.05 -15.77
C PHE A 215 2.56 5.61 -15.57
N ASP A 216 3.08 5.52 -14.35
CA ASP A 216 4.44 5.97 -14.03
C ASP A 216 5.47 4.91 -14.52
N LEU A 217 5.23 3.61 -14.29
CA LEU A 217 6.16 2.48 -14.54
C LEU A 217 6.52 2.16 -16.01
N PRO A 218 5.61 2.18 -17.01
CA PRO A 218 5.93 1.84 -18.41
C PRO A 218 6.95 2.78 -19.03
N GLU A 219 6.89 4.07 -18.68
CA GLU A 219 7.92 5.03 -19.09
C GLU A 219 9.29 4.71 -18.49
N PHE A 220 9.34 4.19 -17.27
CA PHE A 220 10.59 3.73 -16.64
C PHE A 220 11.09 2.42 -17.27
N GLY A 221 10.20 1.47 -17.49
CA GLY A 221 10.49 0.14 -18.04
C GLY A 221 11.04 0.16 -19.46
N ILE A 222 10.44 0.98 -20.34
CA ILE A 222 10.89 1.16 -21.73
C ILE A 222 12.29 1.79 -21.79
N ARG A 223 12.71 2.56 -20.77
CA ARG A 223 14.03 3.21 -20.75
C ARG A 223 15.12 2.30 -20.18
N VAL A 224 14.81 1.54 -19.12
CA VAL A 224 15.73 0.52 -18.56
C VAL A 224 16.06 -0.56 -19.60
N THR A 225 15.06 -0.96 -20.38
CA THR A 225 15.21 -2.00 -21.40
C THR A 225 16.07 -1.59 -22.60
N LYS A 226 16.12 -0.29 -22.94
CA LYS A 226 16.87 0.17 -24.10
C LYS A 226 18.37 0.44 -23.86
N LYS A 227 18.92 0.34 -22.63
CA LYS A 227 20.34 0.70 -22.32
C LYS A 227 20.81 1.99 -23.03
N ILE A 228 19.95 3.00 -23.18
CA ILE A 228 20.28 4.17 -24.00
C ILE A 228 21.21 5.10 -23.21
N PRO A 229 22.40 5.44 -23.73
CA PRO A 229 23.17 6.56 -23.22
C PRO A 229 22.40 7.85 -23.48
N PHE A 230 22.26 8.68 -22.45
CA PHE A 230 21.64 9.99 -22.53
C PHE A 230 22.43 10.88 -23.51
N ASN A 231 21.91 11.09 -24.71
CA ASN A 231 22.28 12.24 -25.52
C ASN A 231 21.08 13.19 -25.61
N ASN A 232 21.29 14.34 -24.95
CA ASN A 232 20.59 15.63 -24.92
C ASN A 232 19.09 15.65 -24.57
#